data_AF-A0A7V2WFF8-F1
#
_entry.id   AF-A0A7V2WFF8-F1
#
_cell.length_a   1.000
_cell.length_b   1.000
_cell.length_c   1.000
_cell.angle_alpha   90.00
_cell.angle_beta   90.00
_cell.angle_gamma   90.00
#
_symmetry.space_group_name_H-M   'P 1'
#
loop_
_entity.id
_entity.type
_entity.pdbx_description
1 polymer ?
#
loop_
_entity_poly.entity_id
_entity_poly.type
_entity_poly.pdbx_seq_one_letter_code
_entity_poly.pdbx_strand_id
1 'polypeptide(L)'
;MSLTFILNAATIIAGIIGLVDILIWEPRRRVAILKLTKSGSHDEEKAREIAKEPAYVEIAKFSFPLLLIFVLFRSFSDSVDYGLVLIIATAVSGLIWLVDKILWERKRKQAVTNLKKEHEKLPQIAFDAVAREPVIVEYAKAFFPIILIIVILRSFLFEPFKIPSGSMKPTLEIGDFVLVNKFAYGVRLPVINTKILDTGSPKRGDVFVFRYPGNPYEELSDDEKVDYIKRVVGLPGDTILYRNRQLYIKPKCTKEMKICPKATKIDTKMIAKNGYFDRKDQMNLDILEEDLLGVKHKILHDNHVSEYNFELQFEYRCMQGEKEWVVPEKHYFAMGDNREHSADSRFWCFVPEENLVGKAVAIWMNWNSKNKYYIDFSRIGGIK
;
A
#
# COMPACT_ATOMS: atom_id res chain seq x y z
N MET A 1 8.41 -16.66 21.87
CA MET A 1 8.77 -16.62 20.44
C MET A 1 7.79 -15.70 19.75
N SER A 2 8.23 -14.61 19.12
CA SER A 2 7.29 -13.76 18.39
C SER A 2 6.74 -14.55 17.19
N LEU A 3 5.47 -14.34 16.85
CA LEU A 3 4.82 -14.93 15.68
C LEU A 3 5.67 -14.72 14.39
N THR A 4 6.39 -13.60 14.35
CA THR A 4 7.38 -13.25 13.33
C THR A 4 8.53 -14.26 13.19
N PHE A 5 9.06 -14.78 14.30
CA PHE A 5 10.15 -15.75 14.27
C PHE A 5 9.69 -17.10 13.72
N ILE A 6 8.51 -17.56 14.15
CA ILE A 6 7.91 -18.82 13.69
C ILE A 6 7.62 -18.77 12.19
N LEU A 7 7.10 -17.64 11.70
CA LEU A 7 6.74 -17.48 10.29
C LEU A 7 7.95 -17.25 9.38
N ASN A 8 8.98 -16.52 9.84
CA ASN A 8 10.25 -16.40 9.11
C ASN A 8 10.96 -17.75 8.98
N ALA A 9 10.95 -18.56 10.06
CA ALA A 9 11.46 -19.93 10.01
C ALA A 9 10.67 -20.78 9.02
N ALA A 10 9.33 -20.67 8.99
CA ALA A 10 8.49 -21.37 8.01
C ALA A 10 8.81 -20.98 6.56
N THR A 11 9.22 -19.74 6.30
CA THR A 11 9.60 -19.24 4.97
C THR A 11 10.89 -19.91 4.47
N ILE A 12 11.90 -19.95 5.33
CA ILE A 12 13.19 -20.59 5.04
C ILE A 12 13.01 -22.09 4.86
N ILE A 13 12.20 -22.71 5.72
CA ILE A 13 11.87 -24.14 5.65
C ILE A 13 11.14 -24.47 4.34
N ALA A 14 10.15 -23.68 3.92
CA ALA A 14 9.45 -23.89 2.66
C ALA A 14 10.36 -23.74 1.42
N GLY A 15 11.27 -22.75 1.44
CA GLY A 15 12.28 -22.58 0.39
C GLY A 15 13.26 -23.76 0.31
N ILE A 16 13.75 -24.25 1.46
CA ILE A 16 14.61 -25.44 1.54
C ILE A 16 13.87 -26.69 1.07
N ILE A 17 12.61 -26.86 1.48
CA ILE A 17 11.76 -27.99 1.06
C ILE A 17 11.57 -27.99 -0.46
N GLY A 18 11.28 -26.83 -1.07
CA GLY A 18 11.17 -26.71 -2.53
C GLY A 18 12.48 -27.02 -3.25
N LEU A 19 13.62 -26.58 -2.70
CA LEU A 19 14.94 -26.88 -3.26
C LEU A 19 15.26 -28.39 -3.18
N VAL A 20 14.91 -29.04 -2.07
CA VAL A 20 15.09 -30.48 -1.85
C VAL A 20 14.21 -31.29 -2.81
N ASP A 21 12.98 -30.86 -3.06
CA ASP A 21 12.09 -31.52 -4.02
C ASP A 21 12.68 -31.50 -5.44
N ILE A 22 13.13 -30.32 -5.91
CA ILE A 22 13.76 -30.16 -7.24
C ILE A 22 15.07 -30.94 -7.35
N LEU A 23 15.97 -30.79 -6.38
CA LEU A 23 17.34 -31.30 -6.51
C LEU A 23 17.45 -32.80 -6.21
N ILE A 24 16.60 -33.32 -5.34
CA ILE A 24 16.78 -34.67 -4.77
C ILE A 24 15.63 -35.59 -5.15
N TRP A 25 14.38 -35.13 -5.04
CA TRP A 25 13.24 -36.03 -5.14
C TRP A 25 12.70 -36.19 -6.55
N GLU A 26 12.52 -35.11 -7.31
CA GLU A 26 12.05 -35.17 -8.69
C GLU A 26 12.94 -36.07 -9.57
N PRO A 27 14.29 -36.00 -9.49
CA PRO A 27 15.17 -36.91 -10.21
C PRO A 27 15.05 -38.36 -9.72
N ARG A 28 14.97 -38.59 -8.41
CA ARG A 28 14.81 -39.94 -7.84
C ARG A 28 13.50 -40.59 -8.25
N ARG A 29 12.40 -39.83 -8.27
CA ARG A 29 11.08 -40.30 -8.71
C ARG A 29 11.10 -40.68 -10.19
N ARG A 30 11.74 -39.87 -11.05
CA ARG A 30 11.95 -40.20 -12.46
C ARG A 30 12.76 -41.48 -12.64
N VAL A 31 13.85 -41.65 -11.87
CA VAL A 31 14.68 -42.88 -11.91
C VAL A 31 13.91 -44.10 -11.39
N ALA A 32 13.09 -43.95 -10.34
CA ALA A 32 12.28 -45.04 -9.80
C ALA A 32 11.19 -45.50 -10.79
N ILE A 33 10.52 -44.55 -11.46
CA ILE A 33 9.56 -44.85 -12.53
C ILE A 33 10.26 -45.56 -13.71
N LEU A 34 11.45 -45.09 -14.12
CA LEU A 34 12.25 -45.73 -15.17
C LEU A 34 12.73 -47.15 -14.80
N LYS A 35 12.93 -47.43 -13.51
CA LYS A 35 13.27 -48.77 -13.02
C LYS A 35 12.05 -49.71 -13.05
N LEU A 36 10.87 -49.23 -12.67
CA LEU A 36 9.62 -49.99 -12.77
C LEU A 36 9.27 -50.36 -14.21
N THR A 37 9.53 -49.47 -15.17
CA THR A 37 9.33 -49.77 -16.60
C THR A 37 10.33 -50.79 -17.13
N LYS A 38 11.59 -50.78 -16.67
CA LYS A 38 12.61 -51.75 -17.07
C LYS A 38 12.40 -53.17 -16.52
N SER A 39 11.76 -53.33 -15.37
CA SER A 39 11.51 -54.66 -14.79
C SER A 39 10.33 -55.40 -15.41
N GLY A 40 9.57 -54.78 -16.32
CA GLY A 40 8.38 -55.39 -16.94
C GLY A 40 7.25 -55.72 -15.95
N SER A 41 7.36 -55.26 -14.70
CA SER A 41 6.41 -55.57 -13.65
C SER A 41 5.19 -54.66 -13.77
N HIS A 42 4.04 -55.22 -14.14
CA HIS A 42 2.72 -54.56 -14.12
C HIS A 42 2.16 -54.37 -12.70
N ASP A 43 3.06 -54.20 -11.73
CA ASP A 43 2.76 -54.25 -10.30
C ASP A 43 2.22 -52.88 -9.86
N GLU A 44 0.90 -52.69 -9.97
CA GLU A 44 0.19 -51.45 -9.61
C GLU A 44 0.54 -50.97 -8.20
N GLU A 45 0.82 -51.89 -7.28
CA GLU A 45 1.12 -51.59 -5.88
C GLU A 45 2.46 -50.84 -5.73
N LYS A 46 3.52 -51.30 -6.40
CA LYS A 46 4.81 -50.59 -6.44
C LYS A 46 4.73 -49.27 -7.19
N ALA A 47 3.91 -49.21 -8.25
CA ALA A 47 3.67 -47.95 -8.95
C ALA A 47 2.95 -46.93 -8.05
N ARG A 48 1.99 -47.36 -7.22
CA ARG A 48 1.33 -46.51 -6.21
C ARG A 48 2.28 -46.07 -5.11
N GLU A 49 3.18 -46.94 -4.66
CA GLU A 49 4.19 -46.61 -3.63
C GLU A 49 5.17 -45.53 -4.13
N ILE A 50 5.63 -45.63 -5.38
CA ILE A 50 6.52 -44.63 -6.01
C ILE A 50 5.75 -43.35 -6.43
N ALA A 51 4.45 -43.46 -6.72
CA ALA A 51 3.61 -42.31 -6.99
C ALA A 51 3.28 -41.50 -5.73
N LYS A 52 3.36 -42.12 -4.54
CA LYS A 52 3.04 -41.51 -3.24
C LYS A 52 3.93 -40.31 -2.96
N GLU A 53 3.31 -39.22 -2.54
CA GLU A 53 4.03 -38.00 -2.18
C GLU A 53 4.77 -38.20 -0.86
N PRO A 54 6.02 -37.72 -0.75
CA PRO A 54 6.69 -37.68 0.54
C PRO A 54 6.02 -36.60 1.41
N ALA A 55 5.96 -36.85 2.71
CA ALA A 55 5.20 -36.02 3.67
C ALA A 55 5.54 -34.52 3.62
N TYR A 56 6.76 -34.14 3.23
CA TYR A 56 7.13 -32.73 3.11
C TYR A 56 6.41 -32.00 1.96
N VAL A 57 6.00 -32.69 0.90
CA VAL A 57 5.21 -32.09 -0.20
C VAL A 57 3.81 -31.76 0.27
N GLU A 58 3.20 -32.63 1.08
CA GLU A 58 1.91 -32.34 1.72
C GLU A 58 2.03 -31.16 2.68
N ILE A 59 3.08 -31.10 3.50
CA ILE A 59 3.33 -29.96 4.38
C ILE A 59 3.53 -28.67 3.57
N ALA A 60 4.23 -28.72 2.43
CA ALA A 60 4.39 -27.57 1.53
C ALA A 60 3.04 -27.09 0.97
N LYS A 61 2.15 -28.02 0.56
CA LYS A 61 0.78 -27.74 0.08
C LYS A 61 -0.07 -26.93 1.04
N PHE A 62 0.04 -27.18 2.35
CA PHE A 62 -0.70 -26.41 3.35
C PHE A 62 0.02 -25.12 3.78
N SER A 63 1.36 -25.13 3.85
CA SER A 63 2.13 -24.00 4.39
C SER A 63 2.32 -22.85 3.40
N PHE A 64 2.44 -23.11 2.10
CA PHE A 64 2.71 -22.07 1.09
C PHE A 64 1.56 -21.06 0.90
N PRO A 65 0.28 -21.47 0.81
CA PRO A 65 -0.84 -20.52 0.73
C PRO A 65 -0.95 -19.64 1.98
N LEU A 66 -0.75 -20.21 3.16
CA LEU A 66 -0.73 -19.47 4.42
C LEU A 66 0.43 -18.46 4.46
N LEU A 67 1.59 -18.84 3.93
CA LEU A 67 2.74 -17.96 3.79
C LEU A 67 2.46 -16.81 2.82
N LEU A 68 1.80 -17.07 1.68
CA LEU A 68 1.41 -16.01 0.76
C LEU A 68 0.41 -15.06 1.41
N ILE A 69 -0.62 -15.57 2.09
CA ILE A 69 -1.58 -14.74 2.83
C ILE A 69 -0.83 -13.89 3.87
N PHE A 70 0.16 -14.46 4.55
CA PHE A 70 0.99 -13.72 5.50
C PHE A 70 1.85 -12.65 4.84
N VAL A 71 2.49 -12.93 3.71
CA VAL A 71 3.28 -11.95 2.95
C VAL A 71 2.38 -10.84 2.40
N LEU A 72 1.20 -11.20 1.88
CA LEU A 72 0.18 -10.25 1.45
C LEU A 72 -0.27 -9.39 2.63
N PHE A 73 -0.58 -9.98 3.80
CA PHE A 73 -0.97 -9.24 5.00
C PHE A 73 0.16 -8.33 5.51
N ARG A 74 1.40 -8.81 5.51
CA ARG A 74 2.60 -8.02 5.82
C ARG A 74 2.82 -6.90 4.81
N SER A 75 2.41 -7.08 3.56
CA SER A 75 2.43 -6.03 2.52
C SER A 75 1.67 -4.76 2.92
N PHE A 76 0.77 -4.87 3.90
CA PHE A 76 0.02 -3.76 4.51
C PHE A 76 0.66 -3.20 5.79
N SER A 77 1.89 -3.61 6.16
CA SER A 77 2.60 -3.21 7.39
C SER A 77 3.81 -2.31 7.08
N ASP A 78 4.17 -1.40 7.97
CA ASP A 78 4.96 -0.18 7.64
C ASP A 78 6.50 -0.29 7.77
N SER A 79 7.19 -1.31 7.23
CA SER A 79 8.67 -1.33 7.39
C SER A 79 9.50 -1.92 6.24
N VAL A 80 8.89 -2.37 5.15
CA VAL A 80 9.61 -2.85 3.95
C VAL A 80 8.96 -2.21 2.73
N ASP A 81 9.73 -1.86 1.68
CA ASP A 81 9.15 -1.52 0.38
C ASP A 81 8.51 -2.78 -0.23
N TYR A 82 7.31 -3.08 0.24
CA TYR A 82 6.55 -4.25 -0.19
C TYR A 82 6.13 -4.16 -1.65
N GLY A 83 6.15 -2.96 -2.24
CA GLY A 83 5.99 -2.77 -3.68
C GLY A 83 7.11 -3.49 -4.44
N LEU A 84 8.37 -3.23 -4.06
CA LEU A 84 9.53 -3.90 -4.64
C LEU A 84 9.49 -5.42 -4.44
N VAL A 85 9.12 -5.89 -3.25
CA VAL A 85 9.01 -7.33 -2.96
C VAL A 85 7.96 -8.00 -3.86
N LEU A 86 6.79 -7.38 -4.04
CA LEU A 86 5.74 -7.91 -4.92
C LEU A 86 6.16 -7.90 -6.40
N ILE A 87 6.89 -6.87 -6.84
CA ILE A 87 7.45 -6.80 -8.20
C ILE A 87 8.44 -7.94 -8.42
N ILE A 88 9.39 -8.15 -7.50
CA ILE A 88 10.36 -9.25 -7.57
C ILE A 88 9.63 -10.60 -7.56
N ALA A 89 8.64 -10.80 -6.67
CA ALA A 89 7.85 -12.02 -6.62
C ALA A 89 7.08 -12.29 -7.92
N THR A 90 6.52 -11.26 -8.55
CA THR A 90 5.85 -11.36 -9.85
C THR A 90 6.83 -11.71 -10.96
N ALA A 91 8.01 -11.08 -10.99
CA ALA A 91 9.04 -11.34 -11.98
C ALA A 91 9.59 -12.78 -11.86
N VAL A 92 9.88 -13.24 -10.64
CA VAL A 92 10.38 -14.59 -10.37
C VAL A 92 9.34 -15.65 -10.72
N SER A 93 8.09 -15.48 -10.27
CA SER A 93 7.00 -16.44 -10.59
C SER A 93 6.71 -16.46 -12.09
N GLY A 94 6.69 -15.31 -12.75
CA GLY A 94 6.55 -15.20 -14.21
C GLY A 94 7.69 -15.89 -14.96
N LEU A 95 8.93 -15.72 -14.51
CA LEU A 95 10.11 -16.36 -15.11
C LEU A 95 10.07 -17.89 -14.96
N ILE A 96 9.75 -18.40 -13.77
CA ILE A 96 9.61 -19.84 -13.53
C ILE A 96 8.53 -20.43 -14.44
N TRP A 97 7.37 -19.77 -14.52
CA TRP A 97 6.28 -20.20 -15.38
C TRP A 97 6.67 -20.18 -16.87
N LEU A 98 7.39 -19.14 -17.32
CA LEU A 98 7.85 -19.02 -18.70
C LEU A 98 8.89 -20.10 -19.06
N VAL A 99 9.86 -20.35 -18.17
CA VAL A 99 10.87 -21.41 -18.34
C VAL A 99 10.20 -22.77 -18.43
N ASP A 100 9.21 -23.04 -17.57
CA ASP A 100 8.44 -24.28 -17.63
C ASP A 100 7.72 -24.43 -18.98
N LYS A 101 7.00 -23.38 -19.41
CA LYS A 101 6.25 -23.36 -20.66
C LYS A 101 7.13 -23.65 -21.89
N ILE A 102 8.34 -23.09 -21.91
CA ILE A 102 9.24 -23.21 -23.07
C ILE A 102 10.05 -24.51 -23.04
N LEU A 103 10.62 -24.88 -21.88
CA LEU A 103 11.59 -25.97 -21.79
C LEU A 103 11.01 -27.24 -21.16
N TRP A 104 10.42 -27.14 -19.97
CA TRP A 104 10.10 -28.32 -19.17
C TRP A 104 8.77 -28.98 -19.56
N GLU A 105 7.74 -28.21 -19.93
CA GLU A 105 6.46 -28.73 -20.41
C GLU A 105 6.65 -29.58 -21.67
N ARG A 106 7.50 -29.12 -22.61
CA ARG A 106 7.84 -29.87 -23.82
C ARG A 106 8.52 -31.19 -23.49
N LYS A 107 9.53 -31.15 -22.61
CA LYS A 107 10.26 -32.36 -22.17
C LYS A 107 9.34 -33.34 -21.44
N ARG A 108 8.43 -32.86 -20.57
CA ARG A 108 7.45 -33.71 -19.88
C ARG A 108 6.49 -34.37 -20.86
N LYS A 109 5.92 -33.63 -21.81
CA LYS A 109 5.01 -34.19 -22.83
C LYS A 109 5.69 -35.23 -23.71
N GLN A 110 6.94 -34.99 -24.12
CA GLN A 110 7.74 -35.96 -24.86
C GLN A 110 8.02 -37.22 -24.03
N ALA A 111 8.40 -37.06 -22.76
CA ALA A 111 8.62 -38.20 -21.85
C ALA A 111 7.37 -39.06 -21.68
N VAL A 112 6.19 -38.45 -21.47
CA VAL A 112 4.91 -39.17 -21.39
C VAL A 112 4.57 -39.87 -22.71
N THR A 113 4.83 -39.22 -23.85
CA THR A 113 4.55 -39.80 -25.17
C THR A 113 5.46 -41.00 -25.46
N ASN A 114 6.74 -40.91 -25.12
CA ASN A 114 7.69 -42.02 -25.26
C ASN A 114 7.32 -43.19 -24.33
N LEU A 115 6.93 -42.88 -23.08
CA LEU A 115 6.46 -43.90 -22.12
C LEU A 115 5.23 -44.64 -22.65
N LYS A 116 4.27 -43.91 -23.25
CA LYS A 116 3.06 -44.50 -23.86
C LYS A 116 3.39 -45.41 -25.05
N LYS A 117 4.40 -45.05 -25.85
CA LYS A 117 4.85 -45.84 -27.00
C LYS A 117 5.58 -47.12 -26.59
N GLU A 118 6.45 -47.03 -25.59
CA GLU A 118 7.24 -48.19 -25.13
C GLU A 118 6.40 -49.17 -24.31
N HIS A 119 5.37 -48.66 -23.61
CA HIS A 119 4.60 -49.48 -22.68
C HIS A 119 3.10 -49.12 -22.65
N GLU A 120 2.37 -49.62 -23.64
CA GLU A 120 0.93 -49.38 -23.85
C GLU A 120 0.03 -49.86 -22.69
N LYS A 121 0.49 -50.86 -21.91
CA LYS A 121 -0.28 -51.48 -20.81
C LYS A 121 0.01 -50.93 -19.41
N LEU A 122 0.75 -49.81 -19.26
CA LEU A 122 0.99 -49.25 -17.93
C LEU A 122 -0.27 -48.62 -17.32
N PRO A 123 -0.44 -48.67 -15.99
CA PRO A 123 -1.54 -47.99 -15.32
C PRO A 123 -1.42 -46.46 -15.46
N GLN A 124 -2.57 -45.78 -15.52
CA GLN A 124 -2.67 -44.32 -15.73
C GLN A 124 -1.85 -43.52 -14.71
N ILE A 125 -1.77 -44.02 -13.47
CA ILE A 125 -1.00 -43.45 -12.34
C ILE A 125 0.47 -43.21 -12.71
N ALA A 126 1.07 -44.08 -13.52
CA ALA A 126 2.47 -43.94 -13.93
C ALA A 126 2.66 -42.81 -14.95
N PHE A 127 1.71 -42.62 -15.88
CA PHE A 127 1.72 -41.50 -16.81
C PHE A 127 1.52 -40.17 -16.08
N ASP A 128 0.59 -40.13 -15.11
CA ASP A 128 0.32 -38.94 -14.30
C ASP A 128 1.52 -38.57 -13.43
N ALA A 129 2.25 -39.55 -12.92
CA ALA A 129 3.47 -39.32 -12.13
C ALA A 129 4.59 -38.65 -12.95
N VAL A 130 4.75 -39.00 -14.23
CA VAL A 130 5.73 -38.39 -15.15
C VAL A 130 5.24 -37.04 -15.70
N ALA A 131 3.92 -36.90 -15.90
CA ALA A 131 3.30 -35.67 -16.35
C ALA A 131 3.29 -34.55 -15.29
N ARG A 132 3.42 -34.93 -14.01
CA ARG A 132 3.34 -34.03 -12.88
C ARG A 132 4.30 -32.85 -12.99
N GLU A 133 3.76 -31.65 -12.73
CA GLU A 133 4.54 -30.42 -12.66
C GLU A 133 5.38 -30.40 -11.36
N PRO A 134 6.61 -29.86 -11.38
CA PRO A 134 7.35 -29.59 -10.16
C PRO A 134 6.55 -28.66 -9.25
N VAL A 135 6.62 -28.86 -7.94
CA VAL A 135 5.83 -28.08 -6.96
C VAL A 135 6.06 -26.57 -7.10
N ILE A 136 7.30 -26.15 -7.38
CA ILE A 136 7.64 -24.74 -7.58
C ILE A 136 6.99 -24.15 -8.85
N VAL A 137 6.85 -24.94 -9.91
CA VAL A 137 6.17 -24.53 -11.15
C VAL A 137 4.68 -24.39 -10.91
N GLU A 138 4.08 -25.36 -10.23
CA GLU A 138 2.66 -25.37 -9.88
C GLU A 138 2.29 -24.09 -9.12
N TYR A 139 3.07 -23.74 -8.09
CA TYR A 139 2.85 -22.49 -7.35
C TYR A 139 3.14 -21.23 -8.14
N ALA A 140 4.25 -21.18 -8.89
CA ALA A 140 4.58 -20.02 -9.70
C ALA A 140 3.45 -19.71 -10.69
N LYS A 141 2.92 -20.74 -11.35
CA LYS A 141 1.79 -20.64 -12.29
C LYS A 141 0.48 -20.26 -11.61
N ALA A 142 0.20 -20.79 -10.42
CA ALA A 142 -1.01 -20.46 -9.67
C ALA A 142 -1.00 -19.02 -9.11
N PHE A 143 0.14 -18.57 -8.58
CA PHE A 143 0.25 -17.28 -7.91
C PHE A 143 0.60 -16.13 -8.84
N PHE A 144 1.31 -16.37 -9.95
CA PHE A 144 1.68 -15.32 -10.91
C PHE A 144 0.50 -14.41 -11.30
N PRO A 145 -0.67 -14.90 -11.78
CA PRO A 145 -1.76 -14.03 -12.17
C PRO A 145 -2.34 -13.25 -10.99
N ILE A 146 -2.39 -13.85 -9.80
CA ILE A 146 -2.90 -13.22 -8.58
C ILE A 146 -1.98 -12.07 -8.15
N ILE A 147 -0.68 -12.35 -8.02
CA ILE A 147 0.31 -11.34 -7.62
C ILE A 147 0.41 -10.24 -8.68
N LEU A 148 0.37 -10.59 -9.98
CA LEU A 148 0.39 -9.62 -11.07
C LEU A 148 -0.80 -8.65 -10.99
N ILE A 149 -2.02 -9.17 -10.76
CA ILE A 149 -3.20 -8.32 -10.58
C ILE A 149 -3.01 -7.41 -9.37
N ILE A 150 -2.55 -7.93 -8.24
CA ILE A 150 -2.29 -7.12 -7.03
C ILE A 150 -1.25 -6.04 -7.30
N VAL A 151 -0.16 -6.36 -8.01
CA VAL A 151 0.87 -5.39 -8.39
C VAL A 151 0.30 -4.31 -9.30
N ILE A 152 -0.50 -4.65 -10.31
CA ILE A 152 -1.12 -3.67 -11.21
C ILE A 152 -2.08 -2.77 -10.42
N LEU A 153 -2.97 -3.36 -9.62
CA LEU A 153 -3.92 -2.62 -8.79
C LEU A 153 -3.21 -1.68 -7.82
N ARG A 154 -2.17 -2.16 -7.12
CA ARG A 154 -1.42 -1.36 -6.14
C ARG A 154 -0.53 -0.30 -6.78
N SER A 155 0.06 -0.61 -7.93
CA SER A 155 0.95 0.32 -8.61
C SER A 155 0.19 1.51 -9.19
N PHE A 156 -1.03 1.29 -9.69
CA PHE A 156 -1.71 2.29 -10.52
C PHE A 156 -3.09 2.74 -10.04
N LEU A 157 -3.80 1.94 -9.24
CA LEU A 157 -5.19 2.21 -8.88
C LEU A 157 -5.32 2.57 -7.41
N PHE A 158 -5.12 1.60 -6.51
CA PHE A 158 -5.40 1.77 -5.09
C PHE A 158 -4.28 1.25 -4.21
N GLU A 159 -3.74 2.11 -3.36
CA GLU A 159 -2.76 1.73 -2.33
C GLU A 159 -3.34 1.90 -0.92
N PRO A 160 -3.24 0.87 -0.06
CA PRO A 160 -3.62 0.97 1.34
C PRO A 160 -2.53 1.64 2.16
N PHE A 161 -2.91 2.57 3.05
CA PHE A 161 -2.02 3.19 4.03
C PHE A 161 -2.59 3.03 5.43
N LYS A 162 -1.72 2.87 6.42
CA LYS A 162 -2.10 2.95 7.83
C LYS A 162 -1.84 4.36 8.35
N ILE A 163 -2.73 4.87 9.20
CA ILE A 163 -2.61 6.19 9.83
C ILE A 163 -1.89 6.07 11.18
N PRO A 164 -0.63 6.56 11.30
CA PRO A 164 0.13 6.45 12.54
C PRO A 164 -0.04 7.67 13.47
N SER A 165 -0.57 8.79 12.97
CA SER A 165 -0.61 10.08 13.69
C SER A 165 -2.02 10.69 13.76
N GLY A 166 -2.22 11.60 14.71
CA GLY A 166 -3.51 12.25 14.97
C GLY A 166 -3.72 13.62 14.29
N SER A 167 -2.86 13.98 13.33
CA SER A 167 -2.90 15.30 12.66
C SER A 167 -4.13 15.55 11.80
N MET A 168 -4.83 14.49 11.41
CA MET A 168 -6.04 14.53 10.59
C MET A 168 -7.32 14.23 11.40
N LYS A 169 -7.26 14.25 12.73
CA LYS A 169 -8.45 14.11 13.58
C LYS A 169 -9.41 15.31 13.37
N PRO A 170 -10.74 15.10 13.39
CA PRO A 170 -11.43 13.84 13.68
C PRO A 170 -11.70 13.00 12.42
N THR A 171 -11.32 13.50 11.24
CA THR A 171 -11.55 12.86 9.94
C THR A 171 -10.86 11.50 9.87
N LEU A 172 -9.57 11.46 10.22
CA LEU A 172 -8.77 10.24 10.31
C LEU A 172 -8.23 10.08 11.73
N GLU A 173 -8.42 8.88 12.27
CA GLU A 173 -7.96 8.49 13.60
C GLU A 173 -6.71 7.60 13.50
N ILE A 174 -5.93 7.58 14.58
CA ILE A 174 -4.80 6.67 14.69
C ILE A 174 -5.32 5.23 14.62
N GLY A 175 -4.76 4.43 13.72
CA GLY A 175 -5.17 3.05 13.46
C GLY A 175 -6.17 2.89 12.31
N ASP A 176 -6.62 3.98 11.68
CA ASP A 176 -7.34 3.88 10.40
C ASP A 176 -6.43 3.29 9.31
N PHE A 177 -7.00 2.41 8.50
CA PHE A 177 -6.45 1.98 7.23
C PHE A 177 -7.23 2.65 6.12
N VAL A 178 -6.56 3.53 5.39
CA VAL A 178 -7.13 4.34 4.31
C VAL A 178 -6.80 3.73 2.96
N LEU A 179 -7.73 3.84 2.03
CA LEU A 179 -7.54 3.49 0.63
C LEU A 179 -7.23 4.76 -0.16
N VAL A 180 -6.11 4.76 -0.86
CA VAL A 180 -5.61 5.91 -1.63
C VAL A 180 -5.70 5.62 -3.12
N ASN A 181 -6.46 6.43 -3.83
CA ASN A 181 -6.58 6.41 -5.28
C ASN A 181 -5.42 7.18 -5.92
N LYS A 182 -4.47 6.44 -6.51
CA LYS A 182 -3.30 7.03 -7.21
C LYS A 182 -3.68 7.64 -8.56
N PHE A 183 -4.66 7.05 -9.23
CA PHE A 183 -5.16 7.54 -10.52
C PHE A 183 -5.81 8.93 -10.41
N ALA A 184 -6.15 9.42 -9.21
CA ALA A 184 -6.74 10.75 -9.05
C ALA A 184 -5.82 11.90 -9.46
N TYR A 185 -4.49 11.76 -9.30
CA TYR A 185 -3.50 12.84 -9.47
C TYR A 185 -2.40 12.51 -10.49
N GLY A 186 -2.74 11.69 -11.48
CA GLY A 186 -1.81 11.17 -12.47
C GLY A 186 -1.22 9.82 -12.10
N VAL A 187 -1.04 8.98 -13.12
CA VAL A 187 -0.39 7.67 -12.99
C VAL A 187 1.11 7.88 -12.95
N ARG A 188 1.77 7.35 -11.91
CA ARG A 188 3.22 7.40 -11.73
C ARG A 188 3.81 6.00 -11.81
N LEU A 189 5.04 5.89 -12.31
CA LEU A 189 5.75 4.62 -12.33
C LEU A 189 6.16 4.21 -10.91
N PRO A 190 6.03 2.93 -10.54
CA PRO A 190 6.48 2.45 -9.25
C PRO A 190 8.00 2.65 -9.11
N VAL A 191 8.48 2.84 -7.88
CA VAL A 191 9.88 3.12 -7.52
C VAL A 191 10.36 4.51 -7.95
N ILE A 192 10.38 4.81 -9.25
CA ILE A 192 10.94 6.06 -9.79
C ILE A 192 10.01 7.27 -9.69
N ASN A 193 8.71 7.06 -9.39
CA ASN A 193 7.69 8.10 -9.14
C ASN A 193 7.50 9.13 -10.27
N THR A 194 7.92 8.81 -11.50
CA THR A 194 7.75 9.69 -12.65
C THR A 194 6.31 9.61 -13.17
N LYS A 195 5.67 10.77 -13.36
CA LYS A 195 4.29 10.90 -13.88
C LYS A 195 4.28 10.54 -15.37
N ILE A 196 3.56 9.48 -15.73
CA ILE A 196 3.43 8.99 -17.11
C ILE A 196 2.09 9.36 -17.76
N LEU A 197 1.05 9.55 -16.95
CA LEU A 197 -0.28 9.93 -17.43
C LEU A 197 -0.82 11.05 -16.55
N ASP A 198 -1.27 12.13 -17.18
CA ASP A 198 -1.99 13.20 -16.48
C ASP A 198 -3.49 12.92 -16.49
N THR A 199 -4.03 12.59 -15.34
CA THR A 199 -5.44 12.21 -15.17
C THR A 199 -6.22 13.22 -14.33
N GLY A 200 -5.53 14.14 -13.67
CA GLY A 200 -6.13 15.13 -12.77
C GLY A 200 -5.12 15.73 -11.81
N SER A 201 -5.59 16.77 -11.10
CA SER A 201 -4.88 17.46 -10.04
C SER A 201 -5.73 17.51 -8.77
N PRO A 202 -5.11 17.61 -7.58
CA PRO A 202 -5.82 17.83 -6.33
C PRO A 202 -6.78 19.00 -6.40
N LYS A 203 -7.98 18.79 -5.85
CA LYS A 203 -9.00 19.83 -5.69
C LYS A 203 -8.99 20.33 -4.25
N ARG A 204 -9.48 21.56 -4.06
CA ARG A 204 -9.61 22.12 -2.71
C ARG A 204 -10.50 21.22 -1.85
N GLY A 205 -10.07 20.96 -0.63
CA GLY A 205 -10.74 20.09 0.32
C GLY A 205 -10.42 18.60 0.15
N ASP A 206 -9.72 18.19 -0.91
CA ASP A 206 -9.28 16.79 -1.04
C ASP A 206 -8.32 16.41 0.10
N VAL A 207 -8.45 15.19 0.61
CA VAL A 207 -7.45 14.60 1.50
C VAL A 207 -6.47 13.80 0.63
N PHE A 208 -5.19 14.15 0.68
CA PHE A 208 -4.17 13.55 -0.17
C PHE A 208 -3.00 12.95 0.60
N VAL A 209 -2.35 11.96 0.00
CA VAL A 209 -1.07 11.41 0.46
C VAL A 209 0.03 11.93 -0.44
N PHE A 210 1.13 12.35 0.15
CA PHE A 210 2.30 12.88 -0.53
C PHE A 210 3.57 12.54 0.26
N ARG A 211 4.69 12.42 -0.43
CA ARG A 211 6.00 12.29 0.20
C ARG A 211 6.39 13.61 0.85
N TYR A 212 6.75 13.58 2.12
CA TYR A 212 7.15 14.78 2.85
C TYR A 212 8.23 15.54 2.05
N PRO A 213 8.00 16.82 1.69
CA PRO A 213 8.93 17.58 0.84
C PRO A 213 10.19 18.04 1.58
N GLY A 214 10.27 17.85 2.90
CA GLY A 214 11.36 18.38 3.70
C GLY A 214 11.22 19.88 3.91
N ASN A 215 12.19 20.44 4.65
CA ASN A 215 12.37 21.88 4.70
C ASN A 215 13.15 22.31 3.45
N PRO A 216 12.72 23.31 2.67
CA PRO A 216 13.44 23.77 1.47
C PRO A 216 14.87 24.26 1.72
N TYR A 217 15.30 24.40 2.98
CA TYR A 217 16.64 24.83 3.37
C TYR A 217 17.45 23.77 4.14
N GLU A 218 16.93 22.56 4.30
CA GLU A 218 17.64 21.43 4.91
C GLU A 218 17.57 20.21 3.99
N GLU A 219 18.71 19.55 3.76
CA GLU A 219 18.71 18.31 3.00
C GLU A 219 18.00 17.22 3.82
N LEU A 220 16.93 16.67 3.25
CA LEU A 220 16.26 15.48 3.79
C LEU A 220 17.27 14.33 3.89
N SER A 221 17.43 13.79 5.09
CA SER A 221 18.07 12.49 5.27
C SER A 221 17.22 11.40 4.61
N ASP A 222 17.85 10.31 4.18
CA ASP A 222 17.13 9.17 3.58
C ASP A 222 16.06 8.58 4.54
N ASP A 223 16.25 8.80 5.84
CA ASP A 223 15.39 8.37 6.94
C ASP A 223 14.07 9.19 7.02
N GLU A 224 14.03 10.37 6.40
CA GLU A 224 12.90 11.32 6.43
C GLU A 224 11.97 11.23 5.21
N LYS A 225 12.21 10.28 4.29
CA LYS A 225 11.35 10.01 3.13
C LYS A 225 10.08 9.25 3.54
N VAL A 226 9.25 9.93 4.33
CA VAL A 226 7.99 9.40 4.86
C VAL A 226 6.78 10.00 4.17
N ASP A 227 5.74 9.19 4.00
CA ASP A 227 4.46 9.63 3.42
C ASP A 227 3.61 10.37 4.45
N TYR A 228 3.13 11.55 4.08
CA TYR A 228 2.26 12.41 4.88
C TYR A 228 0.87 12.44 4.27
N ILE A 229 -0.14 12.60 5.13
CA ILE A 229 -1.54 12.80 4.74
C ILE A 229 -2.06 14.09 5.33
N LYS A 230 -2.63 14.95 4.48
CA LYS A 230 -3.18 16.27 4.83
C LYS A 230 -4.35 16.63 3.92
N ARG A 231 -5.09 17.68 4.27
CA ARG A 231 -6.13 18.26 3.42
C ARG A 231 -5.59 19.39 2.57
N VAL A 232 -5.98 19.43 1.29
CA VAL A 232 -5.62 20.50 0.36
C VAL A 232 -6.43 21.74 0.70
N VAL A 233 -5.77 22.76 1.20
CA VAL A 233 -6.38 24.05 1.52
C VAL A 233 -6.13 25.06 0.41
N GLY A 234 -4.92 25.13 -0.16
CA GLY A 234 -4.56 26.05 -1.23
C GLY A 234 -4.14 25.34 -2.52
N LEU A 235 -4.61 25.88 -3.65
CA LEU A 235 -4.30 25.42 -5.00
C LEU A 235 -3.28 26.36 -5.67
N PRO A 236 -2.62 25.93 -6.76
CA PRO A 236 -1.68 26.77 -7.50
C PRO A 236 -2.21 28.18 -7.81
N GLY A 237 -1.46 29.20 -7.38
CA GLY A 237 -1.75 30.62 -7.53
C GLY A 237 -2.73 31.22 -6.54
N ASP A 238 -3.27 30.44 -5.59
CA ASP A 238 -4.03 30.99 -4.47
C ASP A 238 -3.13 31.76 -3.52
N THR A 239 -3.72 32.73 -2.83
CA THR A 239 -3.13 33.33 -1.64
C THR A 239 -3.87 32.84 -0.40
N ILE A 240 -3.13 32.25 0.53
CA ILE A 240 -3.62 31.73 1.80
C ILE A 240 -3.17 32.65 2.92
N LEU A 241 -4.10 33.05 3.78
CA LEU A 241 -3.77 33.78 5.01
C LEU A 241 -4.33 33.03 6.21
N TYR A 242 -3.54 32.94 7.27
CA TYR A 242 -3.96 32.31 8.52
C TYR A 242 -3.63 33.22 9.69
N ARG A 243 -4.66 33.83 10.28
CA ARG A 243 -4.50 34.80 11.38
C ARG A 243 -5.57 34.56 12.42
N ASN A 244 -5.21 34.54 13.69
CA ASN A 244 -6.15 34.39 14.79
C ASN A 244 -7.00 33.12 14.66
N ARG A 245 -6.33 32.01 14.31
CA ARG A 245 -6.94 30.69 14.01
C ARG A 245 -7.94 30.66 12.88
N GLN A 246 -8.02 31.75 12.12
CA GLN A 246 -8.95 31.92 11.05
C GLN A 246 -8.21 31.84 9.72
N LEU A 247 -8.71 30.95 8.86
CA LEU A 247 -8.26 30.80 7.49
C LEU A 247 -8.97 31.81 6.59
N TYR A 248 -8.22 32.44 5.70
CA TYR A 248 -8.70 33.27 4.62
C TYR A 248 -8.08 32.77 3.31
N ILE A 249 -8.88 32.69 2.26
CA ILE A 249 -8.43 32.25 0.95
C ILE A 249 -8.79 33.33 -0.07
N LYS A 250 -7.80 33.75 -0.84
CA LYS A 250 -7.98 34.56 -2.04
C LYS A 250 -7.65 33.67 -3.24
N PRO A 251 -8.66 33.20 -3.99
CA PRO A 251 -8.44 32.37 -5.16
C PRO A 251 -7.57 33.07 -6.22
N LYS A 252 -6.80 32.29 -6.99
CA LYS A 252 -6.01 32.80 -8.13
C LYS A 252 -6.87 33.67 -9.06
N CYS A 253 -6.37 34.86 -9.39
CA CYS A 253 -7.01 35.69 -10.41
C CYS A 253 -6.72 35.13 -11.80
N THR A 254 -7.74 34.68 -12.52
CA THR A 254 -7.59 34.19 -13.90
C THR A 254 -7.73 35.34 -14.90
N LYS A 255 -7.10 35.21 -16.07
CA LYS A 255 -7.14 36.25 -17.13
C LYS A 255 -8.58 36.57 -17.62
N GLU A 256 -9.50 35.66 -17.41
CA GLU A 256 -10.91 35.78 -17.78
C GLU A 256 -11.72 36.62 -16.77
N MET A 257 -11.23 36.75 -15.54
CA MET A 257 -11.89 37.54 -14.50
C MET A 257 -11.60 39.03 -14.68
N LYS A 258 -12.64 39.82 -14.96
CA LYS A 258 -12.54 41.29 -14.99
C LYS A 258 -12.20 41.91 -13.63
N ILE A 259 -12.59 41.23 -12.55
CA ILE A 259 -12.34 41.66 -11.16
C ILE A 259 -11.78 40.45 -10.41
N CYS A 260 -10.58 40.59 -9.86
CA CYS A 260 -9.97 39.53 -9.09
C CYS A 260 -10.74 39.27 -7.78
N PRO A 261 -10.85 38.00 -7.34
CA PRO A 261 -11.44 37.66 -6.05
C PRO A 261 -10.72 38.37 -4.90
N LYS A 262 -11.49 38.81 -3.91
CA LYS A 262 -10.95 39.28 -2.62
C LYS A 262 -10.66 38.08 -1.72
N ALA A 263 -9.83 38.30 -0.70
CA ALA A 263 -9.64 37.31 0.35
C ALA A 263 -10.96 37.10 1.09
N THR A 264 -11.44 35.86 1.11
CA THR A 264 -12.67 35.47 1.79
C THR A 264 -12.31 34.75 3.08
N LYS A 265 -12.93 35.17 4.18
CA LYS A 265 -12.87 34.44 5.45
C LYS A 265 -13.57 33.09 5.27
N ILE A 266 -12.89 32.01 5.61
CA ILE A 266 -13.48 30.67 5.56
C ILE A 266 -14.42 30.48 6.75
N ASP A 267 -15.68 30.16 6.47
CA ASP A 267 -16.67 30.04 7.53
C ASP A 267 -16.39 28.83 8.41
N THR A 268 -16.42 29.06 9.72
CA THR A 268 -16.31 28.02 10.74
C THR A 268 -17.53 28.06 11.65
N LYS A 269 -18.13 26.91 11.90
CA LYS A 269 -19.28 26.74 12.79
C LYS A 269 -18.90 25.83 13.95
N MET A 270 -19.02 26.33 15.18
CA MET A 270 -18.84 25.52 16.38
C MET A 270 -19.91 24.42 16.43
N ILE A 271 -19.50 23.16 16.40
CA ILE A 271 -20.38 22.00 16.59
C ILE A 271 -20.51 21.70 18.08
N ALA A 272 -19.37 21.59 18.77
CA ALA A 272 -19.33 21.26 20.18
C ALA A 272 -18.06 21.80 20.84
N LYS A 273 -18.22 22.57 21.90
CA LYS A 273 -17.12 23.03 22.75
C LYS A 273 -16.68 21.89 23.67
N ASN A 274 -15.37 21.60 23.75
CA ASN A 274 -14.81 20.45 24.45
C ASN A 274 -15.47 19.12 24.05
N GLY A 275 -15.94 19.03 22.80
CA GLY A 275 -16.75 17.92 22.31
C GLY A 275 -15.94 16.69 21.89
N TYR A 276 -14.63 16.82 21.74
CA TYR A 276 -13.75 15.73 21.34
C TYR A 276 -12.71 15.45 22.42
N PHE A 277 -12.72 14.25 23.00
CA PHE A 277 -11.71 13.83 23.97
C PHE A 277 -10.54 13.15 23.26
N ASP A 278 -9.41 13.85 23.14
CA ASP A 278 -8.16 13.24 22.69
C ASP A 278 -7.58 12.38 23.80
N ARG A 279 -7.57 11.07 23.57
CA ARG A 279 -7.08 10.10 24.56
C ARG A 279 -5.57 10.02 24.63
N LYS A 280 -4.87 10.35 23.54
CA LYS A 280 -3.41 10.31 23.53
C LYS A 280 -2.86 11.40 24.43
N ASP A 281 -3.42 12.60 24.28
CA ASP A 281 -2.95 13.80 24.97
C ASP A 281 -3.80 14.12 26.22
N GLN A 282 -4.80 13.28 26.52
CA GLN A 282 -5.70 13.35 27.69
C GLN A 282 -6.38 14.72 27.87
N MET A 283 -6.92 15.28 26.78
CA MET A 283 -7.51 16.62 26.77
C MET A 283 -8.79 16.66 25.95
N ASN A 284 -9.63 17.67 26.20
CA ASN A 284 -10.81 17.95 25.39
C ASN A 284 -10.50 19.04 24.35
N LEU A 285 -10.97 18.84 23.14
CA LEU A 285 -10.80 19.74 22.01
C LEU A 285 -12.17 20.21 21.51
N ASP A 286 -12.19 21.41 20.94
CA ASP A 286 -13.37 21.98 20.31
C ASP A 286 -13.57 21.36 18.92
N ILE A 287 -14.81 20.99 18.57
CA ILE A 287 -15.18 20.49 17.25
C ILE A 287 -15.85 21.62 16.47
N LEU A 288 -15.28 21.95 15.32
CA LEU A 288 -15.87 22.92 14.38
C LEU A 288 -16.10 22.26 13.02
N GLU A 289 -17.08 22.77 12.28
CA GLU A 289 -17.25 22.52 10.84
C GLU A 289 -16.65 23.69 10.07
N GLU A 290 -15.75 23.41 9.12
CA GLU A 290 -15.16 24.40 8.24
C GLU A 290 -15.66 24.21 6.80
N ASP A 291 -16.03 25.30 6.13
CA ASP A 291 -16.50 25.32 4.74
C ASP A 291 -15.44 25.91 3.79
N LEU A 292 -14.64 25.04 3.17
CA LEU A 292 -13.61 25.40 2.18
C LEU A 292 -14.22 25.73 0.81
N LEU A 293 -15.02 26.80 0.75
CA LEU A 293 -15.67 27.29 -0.47
C LEU A 293 -16.58 26.23 -1.13
N GLY A 294 -17.41 25.58 -0.31
CA GLY A 294 -18.38 24.55 -0.69
C GLY A 294 -18.02 23.14 -0.19
N VAL A 295 -16.78 22.93 0.28
CA VAL A 295 -16.33 21.64 0.81
C VAL A 295 -16.30 21.69 2.34
N LYS A 296 -17.33 21.10 2.95
CA LYS A 296 -17.49 21.05 4.41
C LYS A 296 -16.78 19.85 5.02
N HIS A 297 -16.02 20.09 6.08
CA HIS A 297 -15.36 19.05 6.85
C HIS A 297 -15.24 19.46 8.32
N LYS A 298 -14.88 18.52 9.19
CA LYS A 298 -14.68 18.79 10.62
C LYS A 298 -13.21 19.08 10.91
N ILE A 299 -12.99 20.02 11.81
CA ILE A 299 -11.67 20.35 12.34
C ILE A 299 -11.70 20.33 13.87
N LEU A 300 -10.55 20.08 14.48
CA LEU A 300 -10.36 20.23 15.92
C LEU A 300 -9.56 21.49 16.21
N HIS A 301 -9.98 22.20 17.25
CA HIS A 301 -9.23 23.30 17.83
C HIS A 301 -8.85 23.01 19.28
N ASP A 302 -7.58 23.20 19.61
CA ASP A 302 -7.09 23.13 20.99
C ASP A 302 -7.19 24.48 21.68
N ASN A 303 -8.16 24.63 22.58
CA ASN A 303 -8.36 25.84 23.35
C ASN A 303 -7.36 26.03 24.52
N HIS A 304 -6.49 25.04 24.78
CA HIS A 304 -5.42 25.13 25.80
C HIS A 304 -4.14 25.75 25.26
N VAL A 305 -3.88 25.64 23.95
CA VAL A 305 -2.75 26.30 23.31
C VAL A 305 -3.07 27.79 23.21
N SER A 306 -2.16 28.68 23.60
CA SER A 306 -2.38 30.12 23.38
C SER A 306 -2.10 30.46 21.91
N GLU A 307 -2.89 31.36 21.33
CA GLU A 307 -2.72 31.83 19.95
C GLU A 307 -1.30 32.33 19.67
N TYR A 308 -0.76 33.14 20.60
CA TYR A 308 0.58 33.69 20.52
C TYR A 308 1.65 32.60 20.45
N ASN A 309 1.57 31.56 21.30
CA ASN A 309 2.54 30.48 21.31
C ASN A 309 2.46 29.61 20.05
N PHE A 310 1.27 29.45 19.47
CA PHE A 310 1.09 28.68 18.24
C PHE A 310 1.67 29.39 17.02
N GLU A 311 1.42 30.69 16.88
CA GLU A 311 1.89 31.46 15.73
C GLU A 311 3.40 31.70 15.76
N LEU A 312 4.02 31.76 16.93
CA LEU A 312 5.49 31.82 17.06
C LEU A 312 6.20 30.57 16.51
N GLN A 313 5.49 29.46 16.35
CA GLN A 313 6.06 28.20 15.84
C GLN A 313 6.03 28.10 14.31
N PHE A 314 5.33 29.00 13.61
CA PHE A 314 5.37 29.00 12.15
C PHE A 314 6.79 29.28 11.69
N GLU A 315 7.30 28.46 10.78
CA GLU A 315 8.55 28.75 10.13
C GLU A 315 8.28 29.81 9.06
N TYR A 316 8.56 31.07 9.39
CA TYR A 316 8.19 32.24 8.59
C TYR A 316 8.86 32.33 7.20
N ARG A 317 9.53 31.26 6.75
CA ARG A 317 10.58 31.34 5.72
C ARG A 317 10.06 31.42 4.27
N CYS A 318 8.83 31.00 4.00
CA CYS A 318 8.21 31.04 2.65
C CYS A 318 6.99 31.97 2.55
N MET A 319 6.74 32.77 3.57
CA MET A 319 5.68 33.78 3.52
C MET A 319 6.13 34.99 2.71
N GLN A 320 5.23 35.53 1.90
CA GLN A 320 5.49 36.76 1.12
C GLN A 320 4.98 38.03 1.82
N GLY A 321 4.45 37.88 3.05
CA GLY A 321 3.95 38.96 3.90
C GLY A 321 3.63 38.44 5.30
N GLU A 322 2.96 39.24 6.14
CA GLU A 322 2.53 38.78 7.46
C GLU A 322 1.50 37.64 7.34
N LYS A 323 1.90 36.40 7.63
CA LYS A 323 0.98 35.25 7.63
C LYS A 323 0.29 35.00 6.29
N GLU A 324 0.99 35.29 5.20
CA GLU A 324 0.50 35.19 3.82
C GLU A 324 1.40 34.28 2.98
N TRP A 325 0.80 33.25 2.39
CA TRP A 325 1.45 32.32 1.46
C TRP A 325 0.82 32.44 0.08
N VAL A 326 1.63 32.72 -0.93
CA VAL A 326 1.21 32.64 -2.34
C VAL A 326 1.64 31.28 -2.87
N VAL A 327 0.68 30.41 -3.17
CA VAL A 327 0.95 29.05 -3.59
C VAL A 327 1.57 29.06 -5.00
N PRO A 328 2.79 28.55 -5.19
CA PRO A 328 3.43 28.53 -6.50
C PRO A 328 2.69 27.65 -7.50
N GLU A 329 3.00 27.81 -8.79
CA GLU A 329 2.56 26.87 -9.81
C GLU A 329 3.06 25.45 -9.50
N LYS A 330 2.24 24.44 -9.78
CA LYS A 330 2.52 23.02 -9.47
C LYS A 330 2.80 22.73 -7.99
N HIS A 331 2.30 23.55 -7.09
CA HIS A 331 2.42 23.36 -5.65
C HIS A 331 1.05 23.45 -4.96
N TYR A 332 0.95 22.87 -3.77
CA TYR A 332 -0.28 22.84 -2.97
C TYR A 332 0.01 23.28 -1.54
N PHE A 333 -0.94 23.97 -0.90
CA PHE A 333 -0.87 24.29 0.52
C PHE A 333 -1.77 23.31 1.28
N ALA A 334 -1.18 22.52 2.16
CA ALA A 334 -1.83 21.43 2.86
C ALA A 334 -1.93 21.71 4.36
N MET A 335 -3.06 21.39 4.98
CA MET A 335 -3.26 21.54 6.42
C MET A 335 -3.84 20.27 7.04
N GLY A 336 -3.54 20.05 8.31
CA GLY A 336 -4.21 19.02 9.10
C GLY A 336 -5.56 19.49 9.61
N ASP A 337 -6.51 18.56 9.72
CA ASP A 337 -7.83 18.82 10.31
C ASP A 337 -7.71 19.03 11.84
N ASN A 338 -6.68 18.49 12.48
CA ASN A 338 -6.34 18.76 13.87
C ASN A 338 -5.39 19.97 13.94
N ARG A 339 -5.97 21.18 14.06
CA ARG A 339 -5.32 22.42 13.63
C ARG A 339 -4.08 22.78 14.41
N GLU A 340 -4.09 22.65 15.72
CA GLU A 340 -2.93 22.95 16.57
C GLU A 340 -1.97 21.76 16.73
N HIS A 341 -2.40 20.55 16.36
CA HIS A 341 -1.62 19.31 16.50
C HIS A 341 -1.22 18.71 15.14
N SER A 342 -0.83 19.57 14.21
CA SER A 342 -0.45 19.19 12.84
C SER A 342 0.75 19.98 12.34
N ALA A 343 1.85 19.27 12.07
CA ALA A 343 2.98 19.79 11.29
C ALA A 343 2.64 19.72 9.79
N ASP A 344 2.28 20.86 9.21
CA ASP A 344 1.80 21.00 7.84
C ASP A 344 2.38 22.23 7.13
N SER A 345 1.75 22.68 6.03
CA SER A 345 2.31 23.74 5.17
C SER A 345 2.56 25.07 5.87
N ARG A 346 1.97 25.29 7.06
CA ARG A 346 2.28 26.44 7.93
C ARG A 346 3.71 26.40 8.48
N PHE A 347 4.34 25.22 8.52
CA PHE A 347 5.66 24.98 9.05
C PHE A 347 6.69 24.73 7.95
N TRP A 348 6.38 23.86 6.98
CA TRP A 348 7.34 23.43 5.95
C TRP A 348 6.98 23.90 4.53
N CYS A 349 6.05 24.85 4.39
CA CYS A 349 5.66 25.46 3.12
C CYS A 349 4.87 24.53 2.20
N PHE A 350 5.18 24.47 0.90
CA PHE A 350 4.27 23.89 -0.08
C PHE A 350 4.60 22.44 -0.41
N VAL A 351 3.60 21.69 -0.88
CA VAL A 351 3.78 20.34 -1.44
C VAL A 351 3.95 20.45 -2.96
N PRO A 352 5.10 20.10 -3.54
CA PRO A 352 5.27 20.01 -4.98
C PRO A 352 4.39 18.91 -5.59
N GLU A 353 3.93 19.09 -6.83
CA GLU A 353 3.10 18.10 -7.55
C GLU A 353 3.80 16.74 -7.73
N GLU A 354 5.12 16.75 -7.85
CA GLU A 354 5.94 15.54 -7.97
C GLU A 354 5.95 14.68 -6.70
N ASN A 355 5.69 15.28 -5.54
CA ASN A 355 5.61 14.59 -4.25
C ASN A 355 4.26 13.86 -4.05
N LEU A 356 3.24 14.15 -4.86
CA LEU A 356 1.91 13.57 -4.68
C LEU A 356 1.91 12.06 -4.95
N VAL A 357 1.27 11.32 -4.05
CA VAL A 357 1.06 9.87 -4.17
C VAL A 357 -0.36 9.57 -4.64
N GLY A 358 -1.38 10.18 -4.03
CA GLY A 358 -2.78 9.96 -4.43
C GLY A 358 -3.82 10.57 -3.49
N LYS A 359 -5.11 10.39 -3.83
CA LYS A 359 -6.25 10.88 -3.05
C LYS A 359 -6.73 9.83 -2.05
N ALA A 360 -6.83 10.14 -0.76
CA ALA A 360 -7.50 9.28 0.20
C ALA A 360 -9.01 9.30 -0.05
N VAL A 361 -9.62 8.13 -0.31
CA VAL A 361 -11.04 8.03 -0.72
C VAL A 361 -11.92 7.33 0.30
N ALA A 362 -11.39 6.39 1.08
CA ALA A 362 -12.17 5.61 2.04
C ALA A 362 -11.31 5.12 3.20
N ILE A 363 -11.92 4.93 4.36
CA ILE A 363 -11.42 4.08 5.44
C ILE A 363 -12.00 2.69 5.20
N TRP A 364 -11.15 1.68 5.00
CA TRP A 364 -11.60 0.30 4.74
C TRP A 364 -11.50 -0.60 5.97
N MET A 365 -10.73 -0.20 6.97
CA MET A 365 -10.61 -0.86 8.27
C MET A 365 -10.10 0.14 9.31
N ASN A 366 -10.48 -0.01 10.57
CA ASN A 366 -9.79 0.64 11.68
C ASN A 366 -9.36 -0.42 12.68
N TRP A 367 -8.07 -0.46 12.99
CA TRP A 367 -7.57 -1.26 14.09
C TRP A 367 -7.46 -0.38 15.32
N ASN A 368 -8.46 -0.50 16.18
CA ASN A 368 -8.58 0.33 17.35
C ASN A 368 -7.49 -0.04 18.37
N SER A 369 -6.57 0.87 18.67
CA SER A 369 -5.49 0.62 19.65
C SER A 369 -6.01 0.47 21.10
N LYS A 370 -7.30 0.76 21.36
CA LYS A 370 -7.92 0.74 22.70
C LYS A 370 -8.12 -0.67 23.25
N ASN A 371 -8.51 -1.62 22.40
CA ASN A 371 -8.57 -3.04 22.72
C ASN A 371 -7.79 -3.72 21.61
N LYS A 372 -6.59 -4.25 21.89
CA LYS A 372 -5.63 -4.84 20.92
C LYS A 372 -6.22 -5.86 19.93
N TYR A 373 -7.50 -6.20 20.02
CA TYR A 373 -8.21 -7.25 19.31
C TYR A 373 -9.53 -6.81 18.63
N TYR A 374 -9.91 -5.53 18.59
CA TYR A 374 -11.19 -5.11 18.00
C TYR A 374 -11.06 -4.19 16.78
N ILE A 375 -11.77 -4.55 15.72
CA ILE A 375 -11.93 -3.74 14.50
C ILE A 375 -13.13 -2.81 14.69
N ASP A 376 -12.92 -1.50 14.57
CA ASP A 376 -14.02 -0.53 14.65
C ASP A 376 -14.69 -0.37 13.28
N PHE A 377 -15.76 -1.13 13.06
CA PHE A 377 -16.53 -1.10 11.83
C PHE A 377 -17.29 0.22 11.59
N SER A 378 -17.53 1.02 12.63
CA SER A 378 -18.28 2.28 12.50
C SER A 378 -17.53 3.34 11.70
N ARG A 379 -16.21 3.19 11.56
CA ARG A 379 -15.35 4.10 10.81
C ARG A 379 -15.24 3.77 9.32
N ILE A 380 -15.69 2.58 8.90
CA ILE A 380 -15.58 2.14 7.50
C ILE A 380 -16.52 2.99 6.63
N GLY A 381 -15.98 3.60 5.59
CA GLY A 381 -16.75 4.45 4.69
C GLY A 381 -15.91 5.47 3.93
N GLY A 382 -16.57 6.30 3.13
CA GLY A 382 -15.93 7.37 2.38
C GLY A 382 -15.40 8.49 3.29
N ILE A 383 -14.22 9.02 2.94
CA ILE A 383 -13.62 10.18 3.62
C ILE A 383 -14.29 11.45 3.09
N LYS A 384 -14.67 12.37 4.00
CA LYS A 384 -15.28 13.67 3.68
C LYS A 384 -14.41 14.81 4.19
#